data_AF-A0A842QF00-F1
#
_entry.id   AF-A0A842QF00-F1
#
_cell.length_a   1.000
_cell.length_b   1.000
_cell.length_c   1.000
_cell.angle_alpha   90.00
_cell.angle_beta   90.00
_cell.angle_gamma   90.00
#
_symmetry.space_group_name_H-M   'P 1'
#
loop_
_entity.id
_entity.type
_entity.pdbx_description
1 polymer ?
#
loop_
_entity_poly.entity_id
_entity_poly.type
_entity_poly.pdbx_seq_one_letter_code
_entity_poly.pdbx_strand_id
1 'polypeptide(L)'
;MANNENADFMDSLQSDPNFIYILISAAIWVIGAYMFIPVLDTVLTTIGFAATCFTTAITALKRPTATAWPGVIAGVVIKIVASLIGWIPILGLLAPLISIAGSVLILFFVVPLAIQQGEEILGETLKKFQDTKEEAAGEEETTTESGTE
;
A
#
# COMPACT_ATOMS: atom_id res chain seq x y z
N MET A 1 -10.24 -25.78 18.35
CA MET A 1 -10.42 -25.83 16.88
C MET A 1 -9.78 -24.63 16.16
N ALA A 2 -8.83 -23.90 16.76
CA ALA A 2 -8.21 -22.69 16.15
C ALA A 2 -6.86 -22.92 15.45
N ASN A 3 -6.35 -24.16 15.39
CA ASN A 3 -5.05 -24.46 14.79
C ASN A 3 -5.09 -24.68 13.26
N ASN A 4 -6.27 -24.83 12.66
CA ASN A 4 -6.38 -25.15 11.23
C ASN A 4 -6.47 -23.89 10.35
N GLU A 5 -7.24 -22.87 10.75
CA GLU A 5 -7.37 -21.62 9.96
C GLU A 5 -6.05 -20.85 9.80
N ASN A 6 -5.18 -20.85 10.82
CA ASN A 6 -3.89 -20.19 10.74
C ASN A 6 -2.94 -20.91 9.77
N ALA A 7 -3.05 -22.23 9.65
CA ALA A 7 -2.26 -23.01 8.70
C ALA A 7 -2.74 -22.75 7.27
N ASP A 8 -4.05 -22.79 7.03
CA ASP A 8 -4.64 -22.52 5.72
C ASP A 8 -4.39 -21.07 5.24
N PHE A 9 -4.39 -20.10 6.15
CA PHE A 9 -4.05 -18.70 5.82
C PHE A 9 -2.57 -18.52 5.48
N MET A 10 -1.66 -19.20 6.21
CA MET A 10 -0.22 -19.16 5.94
C MET A 10 0.14 -19.89 4.64
N ASP A 11 -0.52 -21.00 4.32
CA ASP A 11 -0.40 -21.70 3.04
C ASP A 11 -0.97 -20.86 1.89
N SER A 12 -2.10 -20.18 2.10
CA SER A 12 -2.67 -19.22 1.15
C SER A 12 -1.77 -17.99 0.94
N LEU A 13 -1.00 -17.58 1.96
CA LEU A 13 -0.02 -16.50 1.87
C LEU A 13 1.23 -16.93 1.09
N GLN A 14 1.73 -18.14 1.32
CA GLN A 14 2.92 -18.66 0.63
C GLN A 14 2.66 -19.00 -0.83
N SER A 15 1.42 -19.36 -1.17
CA SER A 15 1.02 -19.70 -2.54
C SER A 15 0.72 -18.49 -3.43
N ASP A 16 0.65 -17.27 -2.87
CA ASP A 16 0.56 -16.05 -3.67
C ASP A 16 1.97 -15.63 -4.15
N PRO A 17 2.27 -15.71 -5.46
CA PRO A 17 3.58 -15.32 -5.99
C PRO A 17 3.99 -13.90 -5.57
N ASN A 18 3.01 -13.02 -5.36
CA ASN A 18 3.25 -11.63 -4.97
C ASN A 18 3.78 -11.50 -3.53
N PHE A 19 3.46 -12.43 -2.64
CA PHE A 19 3.99 -12.45 -1.28
C PHE A 19 5.51 -12.68 -1.28
N ILE A 20 6.00 -13.58 -2.14
CA ILE A 20 7.44 -13.83 -2.31
C ILE A 20 8.13 -12.56 -2.83
N TYR A 21 7.54 -11.86 -3.79
CA TYR A 21 8.10 -10.60 -4.30
C TYR A 21 8.14 -9.48 -3.25
N ILE A 22 7.14 -9.41 -2.36
CA ILE A 22 7.15 -8.49 -1.20
C ILE A 22 8.33 -8.84 -0.27
N LEU A 23 8.52 -10.13 0.04
CA LEU A 23 9.65 -10.57 0.89
C LEU A 23 11.01 -10.28 0.27
N ILE A 24 11.19 -10.52 -1.03
CA ILE A 24 12.43 -10.21 -1.75
C ILE A 24 12.69 -8.70 -1.72
N SER A 25 11.67 -7.88 -1.98
CA SER A 25 11.79 -6.41 -1.96
C SER A 25 12.13 -5.88 -0.56
N ALA A 26 11.49 -6.42 0.47
CA ALA A 26 11.80 -6.12 1.86
C ALA A 26 13.23 -6.54 2.23
N ALA A 27 13.71 -7.69 1.73
CA ALA A 27 15.09 -8.13 1.93
C ALA A 27 16.09 -7.17 1.29
N ILE A 28 15.84 -6.67 0.07
CA ILE A 28 16.67 -5.66 -0.58
C ILE A 28 16.71 -4.36 0.26
N TRP A 29 15.57 -3.96 0.81
CA TRP A 29 15.48 -2.80 1.69
C TRP A 29 16.32 -3.00 2.96
N VAL A 30 16.23 -4.16 3.59
CA VAL A 30 17.04 -4.53 4.76
C VAL A 30 18.53 -4.52 4.43
N ILE A 31 18.93 -5.09 3.28
CA ILE A 31 20.32 -5.09 2.83
C ILE A 31 20.83 -3.66 2.66
N GLY A 32 20.02 -2.77 2.08
CA GLY A 32 20.34 -1.34 2.00
C GLY A 32 20.63 -0.74 3.36
N ALA A 33 19.73 -0.93 4.32
CA ALA A 33 19.82 -0.36 5.67
C ALA A 33 21.04 -0.84 6.49
N TYR A 34 21.61 -2.01 6.18
CA TYR A 34 22.83 -2.52 6.81
C TYR A 34 24.10 -2.25 6.01
N MET A 35 23.98 -1.60 4.85
CA MET A 35 25.12 -1.36 3.98
C MET A 35 25.91 -0.13 4.43
N PHE A 36 27.22 -0.30 4.57
CA PHE A 36 28.09 0.76 5.11
C PHE A 36 28.51 1.82 4.07
N ILE A 37 28.12 1.64 2.79
CA ILE A 37 28.46 2.54 1.69
C ILE A 37 27.27 3.50 1.49
N PRO A 38 27.38 4.81 1.82
CA PRO A 38 26.23 5.73 1.90
C PRO A 38 25.42 5.86 0.61
N VAL A 39 26.11 5.92 -0.53
CA VAL A 39 25.47 6.04 -1.85
C VAL A 39 24.68 4.77 -2.18
N LEU A 40 25.27 3.62 -1.87
CA LEU A 40 24.70 2.34 -2.21
C LEU A 40 23.54 2.00 -1.25
N ASP A 41 23.65 2.39 0.03
CA ASP A 41 22.58 2.29 1.03
C ASP A 41 21.34 3.03 0.53
N THR A 42 21.48 4.33 0.23
CA THR A 42 20.35 5.16 -0.23
C THR A 42 19.65 4.55 -1.45
N VAL A 43 20.44 4.04 -2.40
CA VAL A 43 19.92 3.40 -3.63
C VAL A 43 19.17 2.11 -3.30
N LEU A 44 19.76 1.17 -2.56
CA LEU A 44 19.11 -0.11 -2.23
C LEU A 44 17.90 0.08 -1.32
N THR A 45 17.99 1.00 -0.35
CA THR A 45 16.90 1.35 0.54
C THR A 45 15.71 1.93 -0.24
N THR A 46 15.98 2.84 -1.19
CA THR A 46 14.93 3.43 -2.04
C THR A 46 14.33 2.40 -3.00
N ILE A 47 15.17 1.59 -3.67
CA ILE A 47 14.70 0.55 -4.59
C ILE A 47 13.89 -0.51 -3.85
N GLY A 48 14.38 -0.99 -2.70
CA GLY A 48 13.69 -1.98 -1.88
C GLY A 48 12.35 -1.46 -1.37
N PHE A 49 12.30 -0.21 -0.89
CA PHE A 49 11.06 0.45 -0.51
C PHE A 49 10.07 0.56 -1.68
N ALA A 50 10.51 1.12 -2.81
CA ALA A 50 9.67 1.32 -3.98
C ALA A 50 9.13 -0.01 -4.55
N ALA A 51 9.98 -1.04 -4.62
CA ALA A 51 9.58 -2.38 -5.05
C ALA A 51 8.58 -3.01 -4.08
N THR A 52 8.75 -2.81 -2.77
CA THR A 52 7.80 -3.26 -1.75
C THR A 52 6.44 -2.57 -1.94
N CYS A 53 6.42 -1.25 -2.14
CA CYS A 53 5.18 -0.51 -2.41
C CYS A 53 4.47 -1.03 -3.66
N PHE A 54 5.22 -1.23 -4.75
CA PHE A 54 4.66 -1.67 -6.03
C PHE A 54 4.07 -3.08 -5.97
N THR A 55 4.81 -4.03 -5.39
CA THR A 55 4.35 -5.41 -5.21
C THR A 55 3.16 -5.50 -4.26
N THR A 56 3.16 -4.67 -3.22
CA THR A 56 2.03 -4.54 -2.30
C THR A 56 0.80 -3.98 -2.99
N ALA A 57 0.95 -2.97 -3.87
CA ALA A 57 -0.15 -2.40 -4.64
C ALA A 57 -0.78 -3.40 -5.62
N ILE A 58 0.03 -4.25 -6.27
CA ILE A 58 -0.48 -5.32 -7.14
C ILE A 58 -1.30 -6.33 -6.31
N THR A 59 -0.81 -6.68 -5.12
CA THR A 59 -1.47 -7.62 -4.22
C THR A 59 -2.76 -7.05 -3.62
N ALA A 60 -2.78 -5.73 -3.38
CA ALA A 60 -3.88 -5.01 -2.78
C ALA A 60 -5.20 -5.11 -3.55
N LEU A 61 -5.13 -5.18 -4.89
CA LEU A 61 -6.29 -5.33 -5.76
C LEU A 61 -7.08 -6.64 -5.53
N LYS A 62 -6.50 -7.61 -4.82
CA LYS A 62 -7.11 -8.92 -4.57
C LYS A 62 -7.63 -9.11 -3.15
N ARG A 63 -7.49 -8.12 -2.24
CA ARG A 63 -7.78 -8.30 -0.81
C ARG A 63 -8.87 -7.36 -0.28
N PRO A 64 -9.85 -7.88 0.49
CA PRO A 64 -10.81 -7.05 1.22
C PRO A 64 -10.14 -6.34 2.42
N THR A 65 -10.46 -5.06 2.61
CA THR A 65 -9.83 -4.13 3.57
C THR A 65 -10.62 -3.92 4.85
N ALA A 66 -11.71 -4.66 5.06
CA ALA A 66 -12.65 -4.44 6.15
C ALA A 66 -12.00 -4.45 7.56
N THR A 67 -10.78 -4.98 7.71
CA THR A 67 -9.99 -5.01 8.95
C THR A 67 -8.59 -4.37 8.81
N ALA A 68 -8.38 -3.48 7.85
CA ALA A 68 -7.04 -2.94 7.56
C ALA A 68 -6.50 -1.99 8.65
N TRP A 69 -7.36 -1.20 9.29
CA TRP A 69 -6.97 -0.24 10.34
C TRP A 69 -6.21 -0.87 11.53
N PRO A 70 -6.68 -1.98 12.14
CA PRO A 70 -5.90 -2.71 13.15
C PRO A 70 -4.48 -3.08 12.70
N GLY A 71 -4.34 -3.51 11.43
CA GLY A 71 -3.05 -3.86 10.85
C GLY A 71 -2.11 -2.67 10.68
N VAL A 72 -2.64 -1.53 10.23
CA VAL A 72 -1.89 -0.26 10.16
C VAL A 72 -1.41 0.16 11.54
N ILE A 73 -2.29 0.14 12.54
CA ILE A 73 -1.95 0.50 13.93
C ILE A 73 -0.85 -0.42 14.47
N ALA A 74 -0.98 -1.73 14.27
CA ALA A 74 0.05 -2.68 14.68
C ALA A 74 1.41 -2.36 14.02
N GLY A 75 1.41 -2.01 12.74
CA GLY A 75 2.64 -1.64 12.03
C GLY A 75 3.28 -0.35 12.57
N VAL A 76 2.47 0.65 12.91
CA VAL A 76 2.94 1.89 13.56
C VAL A 76 3.53 1.60 14.94
N VAL A 77 2.86 0.77 15.74
CA VAL A 77 3.36 0.36 17.06
C VAL A 77 4.71 -0.36 16.93
N ILE A 78 4.85 -1.29 15.99
CA ILE A 78 6.13 -1.98 15.71
C ILE A 78 7.22 -0.96 15.36
N LYS A 79 6.90 0.08 14.59
CA LYS A 79 7.86 1.11 14.21
C LYS A 79 8.29 1.99 15.39
N ILE A 80 7.36 2.34 16.28
CA ILE A 80 7.65 3.05 17.53
C ILE A 80 8.56 2.20 18.42
N VAL A 81 8.23 0.91 18.58
CA VAL A 81 9.04 -0.05 19.35
C VAL A 81 10.44 -0.19 18.75
N ALA A 82 10.57 -0.27 17.42
CA ALA A 82 11.87 -0.31 16.75
C ALA A 82 12.71 0.93 17.07
N SER A 83 12.09 2.12 17.08
CA SER A 83 12.78 3.37 17.42
C SER A 83 13.25 3.40 18.87
N LEU A 84 12.45 2.87 19.80
CA LEU A 84 12.82 2.77 21.22
C LEU A 84 13.97 1.78 21.44
N ILE A 85 13.92 0.63 20.76
CA ILE A 85 14.97 -0.40 20.81
C ILE A 85 16.27 0.12 20.19
N GLY A 86 16.18 1.00 19.18
CA GLY A 86 17.31 1.65 18.53
C GLY A 86 18.23 2.42 19.48
N TRP A 87 17.74 2.84 20.65
CA TRP A 87 18.54 3.55 21.66
C TRP A 87 19.45 2.63 22.47
N ILE A 88 19.25 1.31 22.40
CA ILE A 88 20.06 0.33 23.12
C ILE A 88 21.15 -0.18 22.16
N PRO A 89 22.46 0.01 22.42
CA PRO A 89 23.50 -0.25 21.43
C PRO A 89 23.59 -1.71 20.93
N ILE A 90 23.23 -2.70 21.76
CA ILE A 90 23.24 -4.13 21.37
C ILE A 90 21.97 -4.51 20.60
N LEU A 91 20.81 -4.03 21.05
CA LEU A 91 19.52 -4.33 20.41
C LEU A 91 19.23 -3.41 19.22
N GLY A 92 19.93 -2.28 19.13
CA GLY A 92 19.82 -1.29 18.08
C GLY A 92 20.27 -1.84 16.73
N LEU A 93 21.10 -2.88 16.71
CA LEU A 93 21.41 -3.62 15.48
C LEU A 93 20.15 -4.26 14.88
N LEU A 94 19.15 -4.64 15.68
CA LEU A 94 17.87 -5.21 15.20
C LEU A 94 16.83 -4.14 14.85
N ALA A 95 17.03 -2.89 15.27
CA ALA A 95 16.08 -1.81 15.05
C ALA A 95 15.75 -1.57 13.56
N PRO A 96 16.71 -1.58 12.61
CA PRO A 96 16.42 -1.46 11.18
C PRO A 96 15.49 -2.57 10.68
N LEU A 97 15.77 -3.82 11.06
CA LEU A 97 14.97 -4.98 10.69
C LEU A 97 13.52 -4.87 11.18
N ILE A 98 13.34 -4.54 12.46
CA ILE A 98 12.00 -4.40 13.08
C ILE A 98 11.26 -3.21 12.47
N SER A 99 11.96 -2.10 12.21
CA SER A 99 11.38 -0.90 11.57
C SER A 99 10.90 -1.16 10.15
N ILE A 100 11.69 -1.92 9.36
CA ILE A 100 11.32 -2.32 8.01
C ILE A 100 10.14 -3.28 8.05
N ALA A 101 10.14 -4.28 8.94
CA ALA A 101 9.00 -5.19 9.12
C ALA A 101 7.71 -4.44 9.46
N GLY A 102 7.76 -3.47 10.39
CA GLY A 102 6.64 -2.60 10.70
C GLY A 102 6.19 -1.77 9.50
N SER A 103 7.13 -1.26 8.70
CA SER A 103 6.82 -0.47 7.49
C SER A 103 6.19 -1.32 6.38
N VAL A 104 6.66 -2.54 6.17
CA VAL A 104 6.03 -3.51 5.24
C VAL A 104 4.61 -3.80 5.68
N LEU A 105 4.37 -4.00 6.98
CA LEU A 105 3.03 -4.22 7.53
C LEU A 105 2.12 -3.00 7.28
N ILE A 106 2.62 -1.78 7.53
CA ILE A 106 1.87 -0.54 7.22
C ILE A 106 1.52 -0.50 5.73
N LEU A 107 2.50 -0.69 4.84
CA LEU A 107 2.26 -0.67 3.40
C LEU A 107 1.22 -1.72 3.00
N PHE A 108 1.30 -2.91 3.58
CA PHE A 108 0.41 -4.02 3.31
C PHE A 108 -1.07 -3.69 3.54
N PHE A 109 -1.37 -2.83 4.51
CA PHE A 109 -2.74 -2.43 4.84
C PHE A 109 -3.12 -1.04 4.31
N VAL A 110 -2.20 -0.09 4.31
CA VAL A 110 -2.46 1.29 3.85
C VAL A 110 -2.64 1.34 2.33
N VAL A 111 -1.84 0.59 1.57
CA VAL A 111 -1.90 0.65 0.10
C VAL A 111 -3.27 0.18 -0.44
N PRO A 112 -3.82 -0.97 -0.01
CA PRO A 112 -5.19 -1.34 -0.39
C PRO A 112 -6.25 -0.33 0.06
N LEU A 113 -6.13 0.22 1.28
CA LEU A 113 -7.04 1.27 1.75
C LEU A 113 -7.03 2.50 0.85
N ALA A 114 -5.83 2.97 0.48
CA ALA A 114 -5.66 4.14 -0.37
C ALA A 114 -6.21 3.91 -1.79
N ILE A 115 -6.01 2.72 -2.35
CA ILE A 115 -6.54 2.37 -3.68
C ILE A 115 -8.08 2.37 -3.67
N GLN A 116 -8.70 1.74 -2.67
CA GLN A 116 -10.16 1.65 -2.60
C GLN A 116 -10.81 3.02 -2.36
N GLN A 117 -10.25 3.84 -1.48
CA GLN A 117 -10.70 5.23 -1.31
C GLN A 117 -10.50 6.07 -2.58
N GLY A 118 -9.41 5.82 -3.31
CA GLY A 118 -9.13 6.48 -4.58
C GLY A 118 -10.15 6.16 -5.67
N GLU A 119 -10.63 4.92 -5.74
CA GLU A 119 -11.64 4.49 -6.72
C GLU A 119 -13.00 5.18 -6.48
N GLU A 120 -13.43 5.34 -5.22
CA GLU A 120 -14.65 6.09 -4.88
C GLU A 120 -14.56 7.56 -5.32
N ILE A 121 -13.43 8.23 -5.02
CA ILE A 121 -13.23 9.66 -5.35
C ILE A 121 -13.14 9.87 -6.87
N LEU A 122 -12.41 9.01 -7.58
CA LEU A 122 -12.25 9.09 -9.04
C LEU A 122 -13.56 8.75 -9.75
N GLY A 123 -14.31 7.78 -9.24
CA GLY A 123 -15.63 7.39 -9.76
C GLY A 123 -16.64 8.54 -9.68
N GLU A 124 -16.74 9.21 -8.52
CA GLU A 124 -17.61 10.38 -8.38
C GLU A 124 -17.22 11.53 -9.32
N THR A 125 -15.91 11.77 -9.48
CA THR A 125 -15.40 12.84 -10.34
C THR A 125 -15.68 12.56 -11.81
N LEU A 126 -15.42 11.33 -12.28
CA LEU A 126 -15.73 10.90 -13.64
C LEU A 126 -17.23 10.95 -13.93
N LYS A 127 -18.05 10.51 -12.96
CA LYS A 127 -19.51 10.58 -13.08
C LYS A 127 -19.99 12.03 -13.20
N LYS A 128 -19.48 12.95 -12.39
CA LYS A 128 -19.78 14.39 -12.52
C LYS A 128 -19.38 14.95 -13.87
N PHE A 129 -18.22 14.57 -14.43
CA PHE A 129 -17.81 15.00 -15.76
C PHE A 129 -18.71 14.45 -16.87
N GLN A 130 -19.17 13.20 -16.72
CA GLN A 130 -20.07 12.57 -17.67
C GLN A 130 -21.48 13.19 -17.61
N ASP A 131 -22.02 13.38 -16.41
CA ASP A 131 -23.32 14.04 -16.18
C ASP A 131 -23.28 15.49 -16.71
N THR A 132 -22.21 16.24 -16.46
CA THR A 132 -22.02 17.61 -17.00
C THR A 132 -21.97 17.63 -18.54
N LYS A 133 -21.41 16.59 -19.16
CA LYS A 133 -21.33 16.48 -20.62
C LYS A 133 -22.68 16.10 -21.23
N GLU A 134 -23.46 15.25 -20.59
CA GLU A 134 -24.83 14.92 -21.02
C GLU A 134 -25.78 16.11 -20.82
N GLU A 135 -25.64 16.86 -19.73
CA GLU A 135 -26.43 18.06 -19.46
C GLU A 135 -26.12 19.19 -20.47
N ALA A 136 -24.83 19.41 -20.78
CA ALA A 136 -24.42 20.36 -21.82
C ALA A 136 -24.84 19.94 -23.24
N ALA A 137 -24.91 18.64 -23.53
CA ALA A 137 -25.40 18.13 -24.81
C ALA A 137 -26.92 18.22 -24.94
N GLY A 138 -27.67 18.14 -23.84
CA GLY A 138 -29.13 18.29 -23.82
C GLY A 138 -29.60 19.75 -23.96
N GLU A 139 -28.83 20.72 -23.50
CA GLU A 139 -29.17 22.14 -23.64
C GLU A 139 -28.95 22.68 -25.08
N GLU A 140 -28.01 22.13 -25.86
CA GLU A 140 -27.81 22.55 -27.25
C GLU A 140 -28.98 22.14 -28.20
N GLU A 141 -29.70 21.04 -27.92
CA GLU A 141 -30.85 20.65 -28.75
C GLU A 141 -32.11 21.52 -28.53
N THR A 142 -32.22 22.21 -27.39
CA THR A 142 -33.43 23.00 -27.07
C THR A 142 -33.38 24.45 -27.58
N THR A 143 -32.21 24.93 -28.03
CA THR A 143 -32.01 26.35 -28.39
C THR A 143 -32.07 26.63 -29.90
N THR A 144 -32.35 25.63 -30.74
CA THR A 144 -32.31 25.77 -32.21
C THR A 144 -33.69 25.79 -32.90
N GLU A 145 -34.82 25.76 -32.16
CA GLU A 145 -36.17 25.87 -32.76
C GLU A 145 -36.90 27.22 -32.54
N SER A 146 -36.40 28.12 -31.69
CA SER A 146 -37.07 29.41 -31.41
C SER A 146 -36.40 30.60 -32.13
N GLY A 147 -36.26 30.54 -33.45
CA GLY A 147 -35.53 31.55 -34.23
C GLY A 147 -36.03 31.76 -35.66
N THR A 148 -37.34 31.70 -35.89
CA THR A 148 -37.96 32.22 -37.13
C THR A 148 -39.34 32.78 -36.81
N GLU A 149 -39.41 34.08 -36.56
CA GLU A 149 -40.55 34.94 -36.90
C GLU A 149 -40.04 36.27 -37.46
#